data_AF-A0A450VBM1-F1
#
_entry.id   AF-A0A450VBM1-F1
#
_cell.length_a   1.000
_cell.length_b   1.000
_cell.length_c   1.000
_cell.angle_alpha   90.00
_cell.angle_beta   90.00
_cell.angle_gamma   90.00
#
_symmetry.space_group_name_H-M   'P 1'
#
loop_
_entity.id
_entity.type
_entity.pdbx_description
1 polymer ?
#
loop_
_entity_poly.entity_id
_entity_poly.type
_entity_poly.pdbx_seq_one_letter_code
_entity_poly.pdbx_strand_id
1 'polypeptide(L)' 'MGFMTKKTSDLVTEGILYRMRTGCPWRDLPEVFGYWNTVYKRFNDWARKKKLIRIFKFLSRDTDLEWEF' A
#
# COMPACT_ATOMS: atom_id res chain seq x y z
N MET A 1 13.24 25.94 5.86
CA MET A 1 11.84 25.73 5.44
C MET A 1 11.86 24.86 4.18
N GLY A 2 11.96 23.53 4.37
CA GLY A 2 12.22 22.60 3.27
C GLY A 2 10.94 22.27 2.50
N PHE A 3 10.83 22.78 1.27
CA PHE A 3 9.82 22.36 0.31
C PHE A 3 10.10 20.91 -0.12
N MET A 4 9.65 19.93 0.68
CA MET A 4 9.56 18.55 0.22
C MET A 4 8.42 18.48 -0.81
N THR A 5 8.80 18.62 -2.08
CA THR A 5 7.92 18.30 -3.20
C THR A 5 7.64 16.80 -3.15
N LYS A 6 6.58 16.38 -2.45
CA LYS A 6 6.14 14.97 -2.41
C LYS A 6 5.93 14.53 -3.86
N LYS A 7 6.86 13.71 -4.37
CA LYS A 7 6.77 13.13 -5.71
C LYS A 7 5.51 12.28 -5.76
N THR A 8 4.69 12.45 -6.79
CA THR A 8 3.42 11.73 -7.02
C THR A 8 3.50 10.21 -6.82
N SER A 9 4.69 9.62 -7.00
CA SER A 9 4.98 8.21 -6.72
C SER A 9 4.73 7.79 -5.25
N ASP A 10 4.97 8.68 -4.29
CA ASP A 10 4.83 8.43 -2.86
C ASP A 10 3.34 8.37 -2.46
N LEU A 11 2.55 9.35 -2.94
CA LEU A 11 1.10 9.42 -2.72
C LEU A 11 0.36 8.18 -3.25
N VAL A 12 0.79 7.65 -4.39
CA VAL A 12 0.24 6.42 -4.96
C VAL A 12 0.54 5.21 -4.06
N THR A 13 1.74 5.13 -3.49
CA THR A 13 2.09 4.08 -2.54
C THR A 13 1.35 4.27 -1.21
N GLU A 14 1.21 5.50 -0.72
CA GLU A 14 0.41 5.83 0.47
C GLU A 14 -1.06 5.43 0.26
N GLY A 15 -1.64 5.67 -0.92
CA GLY A 15 -2.99 5.23 -1.26
C GLY A 15 -3.16 3.71 -1.27
N ILE A 16 -2.16 2.97 -1.74
CA ILE A 16 -2.14 1.50 -1.65
C ILE A 16 -2.14 1.06 -0.18
N LEU A 17 -1.27 1.64 0.64
CA LEU A 17 -1.17 1.30 2.07
C LEU A 17 -2.45 1.67 2.83
N TYR A 18 -3.03 2.82 2.54
CA TYR A 18 -4.31 3.25 3.10
C TYR A 18 -5.43 2.25 2.78
N ARG A 19 -5.55 1.81 1.52
CA ARG A 19 -6.51 0.78 1.14
C ARG A 19 -6.25 -0.54 1.86
N MET A 20 -5.00 -0.97 1.98
CA MET A 20 -4.67 -2.22 2.69
C MET A 20 -5.00 -2.14 4.18
N ARG A 21 -4.88 -0.97 4.80
CA ARG A 21 -5.22 -0.72 6.21
C ARG A 21 -6.74 -0.60 6.44
N THR A 22 -7.43 0.16 5.60
CA THR A 22 -8.85 0.49 5.79
C THR A 22 -9.80 -0.53 5.14
N GLY A 23 -9.34 -1.24 4.10
CA GLY A 23 -10.17 -2.19 3.35
C GLY A 23 -11.21 -1.54 2.42
N CYS A 24 -11.18 -0.22 2.25
CA CYS A 24 -12.15 0.52 1.44
C CYS A 24 -12.10 0.10 -0.06
N PRO A 25 -13.23 0.08 -0.79
CA PRO A 25 -13.22 -0.10 -2.24
C PRO A 25 -12.35 0.96 -2.96
N TRP A 26 -11.70 0.57 -4.05
CA TRP A 26 -10.79 1.44 -4.81
C TRP A 26 -11.42 2.75 -5.29
N ARG A 27 -12.73 2.77 -5.53
CA ARG A 27 -13.46 3.96 -5.99
C ARG A 27 -13.69 5.00 -4.89
N ASP A 28 -13.59 4.58 -3.63
CA ASP A 28 -13.78 5.41 -2.45
C ASP A 28 -12.45 5.92 -1.89
N LEU A 29 -11.35 5.70 -2.64
CA LEU A 29 -10.04 6.18 -2.25
C LEU A 29 -10.03 7.72 -2.33
N PRO A 30 -9.63 8.44 -1.28
CA PRO A 30 -9.64 9.89 -1.32
C PRO A 30 -8.66 10.41 -2.37
N GLU A 31 -9.09 11.45 -3.10
CA GLU A 31 -8.37 12.06 -4.23
C GLU A 31 -6.99 12.63 -3.86
N VAL A 32 -6.72 12.81 -2.57
CA VAL A 32 -5.43 13.24 -2.01
C VAL A 32 -4.28 12.31 -2.42
N PHE A 33 -4.57 11.03 -2.66
CA PHE A 33 -3.58 10.04 -3.13
C PHE A 33 -3.43 10.00 -4.66
N GLY A 34 -4.21 10.82 -5.37
CA GLY A 34 -4.32 10.82 -6.83
C GLY A 34 -5.40 9.88 -7.34
N TYR A 35 -5.47 9.75 -8.67
CA TYR A 35 -6.53 9.00 -9.33
C TYR A 35 -6.44 7.50 -9.01
N TRP A 36 -7.54 6.92 -8.52
CA TRP A 36 -7.62 5.53 -8.07
C TRP A 36 -7.14 4.51 -9.12
N ASN A 37 -7.30 4.80 -10.42
CA ASN A 37 -6.80 3.92 -11.49
C ASN A 37 -5.27 3.81 -11.49
N THR A 38 -4.56 4.88 -11.17
CA THR A 38 -3.09 4.89 -11.07
C THR A 38 -2.63 4.06 -9.88
N VAL A 39 -3.32 4.23 -8.74
CA VAL A 39 -3.12 3.44 -7.52
C VAL A 39 -3.35 1.95 -7.78
N TYR A 40 -4.45 1.61 -8.44
CA TYR A 40 -4.78 0.24 -8.83
C TYR A 40 -3.76 -0.36 -9.81
N LYS A 41 -3.35 0.38 -10.85
CA LYS A 41 -2.32 -0.08 -11.80
C LYS A 41 -0.99 -0.37 -11.09
N ARG A 42 -0.57 0.50 -10.16
CA ARG A 42 0.65 0.28 -9.37
C ARG A 42 0.50 -0.92 -8.43
N PHE A 43 -0.64 -1.07 -7.77
CA PHE A 43 -0.94 -2.23 -6.93
C PHE A 43 -0.84 -3.53 -7.75
N ASN A 44 -1.42 -3.56 -8.95
CA ASN A 44 -1.37 -4.72 -9.84
C ASN A 44 0.06 -5.05 -10.31
N ASP A 45 0.89 -4.03 -10.60
CA ASP A 45 2.31 -4.22 -10.91
C ASP A 45 3.08 -4.82 -9.71
N TRP A 46 2.77 -4.38 -8.49
CA TRP A 46 3.37 -4.94 -7.26
C TRP A 46 2.91 -6.36 -6.98
N ALA A 47 1.64 -6.66 -7.19
CA ALA A 47 1.09 -8.01 -7.07
C ALA A 47 1.76 -8.96 -8.07
N ARG A 48 1.91 -8.54 -9.33
CA ARG A 48 2.62 -9.30 -10.37
C ARG A 48 4.08 -9.56 -10.00
N LYS A 49 4.75 -8.56 -9.41
CA LYS A 49 6.14 -8.66 -8.92
C LYS A 49 6.27 -9.38 -7.58
N LYS A 50 5.18 -9.93 -7.02
CA LYS A 50 5.10 -10.55 -5.69
C LYS A 50 5.67 -9.67 -4.55
N LYS A 51 5.70 -8.34 -4.74
CA LYS A 51 6.24 -7.39 -3.76
C LYS A 51 5.41 -7.40 -2.48
N LEU A 52 4.09 -7.39 -2.62
CA LEU A 52 3.16 -7.44 -1.49
C LEU A 52 3.32 -8.72 -0.68
N ILE A 53 3.48 -9.86 -1.36
CA ILE A 53 3.72 -11.16 -0.70
C ILE A 53 5.05 -11.14 0.04
N ARG A 54 6.09 -10.50 -0.50
CA ARG A 54 7.39 -10.38 0.16
C ARG A 54 7.32 -9.51 1.41
N ILE A 55 6.60 -8.38 1.34
CA ILE A 55 6.37 -7.50 2.49
C ILE A 55 5.53 -8.23 3.55
N PHE A 56 4.44 -8.87 3.14
CA PHE A 56 3.58 -9.65 4.04
C PHE A 56 4.34 -10.80 4.69
N LYS A 57 5.16 -11.54 3.94
CA LYS A 57 6.02 -12.60 4.48
C LYS A 57 7.09 -12.06 5.43
N PHE A 58 7.59 -10.85 5.21
CA PHE A 58 8.54 -10.21 6.11
C PHE A 58 7.85 -9.79 7.41
N LEU A 59 6.70 -9.11 7.33
CA LEU A 59 5.90 -8.70 8.49
C LEU A 59 5.32 -9.90 9.26
N SER A 60 4.88 -10.93 8.55
CA SER A 60 4.38 -12.19 9.13
C SER A 60 5.48 -13.01 9.78
N ARG A 61 6.76 -12.73 9.50
CA ARG A 61 7.89 -13.37 10.18
C ARG A 61 8.11 -12.83 11.60
N ASP A 62 7.73 -11.57 11.83
CA ASP A 62 7.66 -10.96 13.17
C ASP A 62 6.34 -11.31 13.87
N THR A 63 5.31 -11.69 13.11
CA THR A 63 4.05 -12.25 13.61
C THR A 63 4.12 -13.77 13.63
N ASP A 64 5.25 -14.33 14.07
CA ASP A 64 5.21 -15.61 14.77
C ASP A 64 4.53 -15.31 16.10
N LEU A 65 3.20 -15.21 16.06
CA LEU A 65 2.41 -15.25 17.26
C LEU A 65 2.63 -16.66 17.78
N GLU A 66 3.51 -16.76 18.77
CA GLU A 66 3.56 -17.80 19.78
C GLU A 66 2.15 -17.96 20.37
N TRP A 67 1.23 -18.57 19.63
CA TRP A 67 -0.03 -19.07 20.16
C TRP A 67 0.26 -20.47 20.70
N GLU A 68 1.03 -20.51 21.78
CA GLU A 68 0.97 -21.60 22.76
C GLU A 68 -0.11 -21.26 23.79
N PHE A 69 -1.31 -21.79 23.58
CA PHE A 69 -2.27 -22.09 24.66
C PHE A 69 -3.08 -23.33 24.27
#